data_AF-A0A528CHQ6-F1
#
_entry.id   AF-A0A528CHQ6-F1
#
_cell.length_a   1.000
_cell.length_b   1.000
_cell.length_c   1.000
_cell.angle_alpha   90.00
_cell.angle_beta   90.00
_cell.angle_gamma   90.00
#
_symmetry.space_group_name_H-M   'P 1'
#
loop_
_entity.id
_entity.type
_entity.pdbx_description
1 polymer ?
#
loop_
_entity_poly.entity_id
_entity_poly.type
_entity_poly.pdbx_seq_one_letter_code
_entity_poly.pdbx_strand_id
1 'polypeptide(L)'
;LQGLTLAANVIHTGRQYVDTANTQEIPSWTRLDLGARYHTEIQDRPVTFRAAVENVFDDDYWAGVASYGTLAQGAPLTVKLSMTTDF
;
A
#
# COMPACT_ATOMS: atom_id res chain seq x y z
N LEU A 1 -12.84 -7.51 19.41
CA LEU A 1 -12.07 -8.77 19.50
C LEU A 1 -10.74 -8.45 20.15
N GLN A 2 -10.40 -9.07 21.28
CA GLN A 2 -9.08 -8.88 21.90
C GLN A 2 -7.98 -9.42 20.97
N GLY A 3 -6.83 -8.76 20.89
CA GLY A 3 -5.72 -9.15 20.01
C GLY A 3 -5.85 -8.67 18.55
N LEU A 4 -7.00 -8.15 18.11
CA LEU A 4 -7.19 -7.58 16.77
C LEU A 4 -6.74 -6.11 16.73
N THR A 5 -5.90 -5.76 15.74
CA THR A 5 -5.55 -4.41 15.34
C THR A 5 -5.99 -4.19 13.90
N LEU A 6 -6.64 -3.07 13.61
CA LEU A 6 -6.96 -2.62 12.26
C LEU A 6 -6.14 -1.38 11.94
N ALA A 7 -5.74 -1.23 10.69
CA ALA A 7 -4.97 -0.10 10.18
C ALA A 7 -5.52 0.34 8.81
N ALA A 8 -5.42 1.64 8.55
CA ALA A 8 -5.69 2.24 7.27
C ALA A 8 -4.61 3.28 6.97
N ASN A 9 -4.19 3.37 5.72
CA ASN A 9 -3.23 4.35 5.25
C ASN A 9 -3.77 5.03 4.00
N VAL A 10 -3.80 6.36 3.99
CA VAL A 10 -4.23 7.17 2.84
C VAL A 10 -3.02 7.95 2.35
N ILE A 11 -2.63 7.71 1.10
CA ILE A 11 -1.49 8.37 0.46
C ILE A 11 -2.05 9.29 -0.62
N HIS A 12 -1.69 10.57 -0.59
CA HIS A 12 -2.00 11.50 -1.66
C HIS A 12 -0.72 12.07 -2.27
N THR A 13 -0.62 12.01 -3.60
CA THR A 13 0.47 12.61 -4.36
C THR A 13 -0.12 13.62 -5.33
N GLY A 14 0.42 14.85 -5.30
CA GLY A 14 0.02 15.92 -6.21
C GLY A 14 0.47 15.66 -7.65
N ARG A 15 0.09 16.56 -8.56
CA ARG A 15 0.56 16.51 -9.96
C ARG A 15 2.07 16.65 -10.04
N GLN A 16 2.67 16.04 -11.06
CA GLN A 16 4.11 16.10 -11.27
C GLN A 16 4.42 16.37 -12.74
N TYR A 17 5.36 17.26 -13.02
CA TYR A 17 5.84 17.51 -14.37
C TYR A 17 6.75 16.38 -14.84
N VAL A 18 6.56 15.95 -16.09
CA VAL A 18 7.33 14.86 -16.71
C VAL A 18 8.52 15.37 -17.51
N ASP A 19 8.58 16.67 -17.79
CA ASP A 19 9.65 17.33 -18.52
C ASP A 19 10.20 18.54 -17.73
N THR A 20 11.43 18.96 -18.05
CA THR A 20 12.09 20.11 -17.40
C THR A 20 11.53 21.45 -17.85
N ALA A 21 10.82 21.48 -18.98
CA ALA A 21 10.16 22.68 -19.49
C ALA A 21 8.83 22.96 -18.75
N ASN A 22 8.39 22.03 -17.90
CA ASN A 22 7.11 22.04 -17.20
C ASN A 22 5.90 22.17 -18.15
N THR A 23 5.96 21.51 -19.30
CA THR A 23 4.90 21.56 -20.32
C THR A 23 3.96 20.38 -20.30
N GLN A 24 4.37 19.26 -19.70
CA GLN A 24 3.56 18.06 -19.57
C GLN A 24 3.55 17.57 -18.11
N GLU A 25 2.39 17.13 -17.63
CA GLU A 25 2.20 16.67 -16.27
C GLU A 25 1.45 15.32 -16.21
N ILE A 26 1.75 14.54 -15.17
CA ILE A 26 0.91 13.42 -14.73
C ILE A 26 -0.09 13.90 -13.66
N PRO A 27 -1.31 13.34 -13.64
CA PRO A 27 -2.34 13.74 -12.68
C PRO A 27 -1.95 13.34 -11.25
N SER A 28 -2.53 14.06 -10.27
CA SER A 28 -2.49 13.66 -8.88
C SER A 28 -3.28 12.37 -8.66
N TRP A 29 -2.92 11.62 -7.63
CA TRP A 29 -3.63 10.40 -7.25
C TRP A 29 -3.75 10.28 -5.73
N THR A 30 -4.72 9.48 -5.29
CA THR A 30 -4.92 9.13 -3.89
C THR A 30 -5.10 7.63 -3.79
N ARG A 31 -4.37 6.98 -2.89
CA ARG A 31 -4.43 5.53 -2.68
C ARG A 31 -4.85 5.22 -1.25
N LEU A 32 -5.73 4.24 -1.09
CA LEU A 32 -6.09 3.66 0.20
C LEU A 32 -5.46 2.27 0.33
N ASP A 33 -4.78 2.06 1.45
CA ASP A 33 -4.30 0.74 1.88
C ASP A 33 -4.97 0.37 3.21
N LEU A 34 -5.33 -0.90 3.38
CA LEU A 34 -5.95 -1.44 4.59
C LEU A 34 -5.14 -2.60 5.17
N GLY A 35 -5.13 -2.71 6.49
CA GLY A 35 -4.40 -3.75 7.20
C GLY A 35 -5.15 -4.29 8.41
N ALA A 36 -4.94 -5.57 8.69
CA ALA A 36 -5.40 -6.24 9.90
C ALA A 36 -4.27 -7.07 10.49
N ARG A 37 -4.14 -7.06 11.82
CA ARG A 37 -3.23 -7.91 12.57
C ARG A 37 -3.99 -8.57 13.70
N TYR A 38 -3.85 -9.87 13.85
CA TYR A 38 -4.49 -10.62 14.92
C TYR A 38 -3.45 -11.40 15.72
N HIS A 39 -3.40 -11.13 17.02
CA HIS A 39 -2.57 -11.83 18.00
C HIS A 39 -3.43 -12.82 18.77
N THR A 40 -2.96 -14.06 18.85
CA THR A 40 -3.62 -15.15 19.56
C THR A 40 -2.61 -16.16 20.05
N GLU A 41 -3.07 -17.21 20.74
CA GLU A 41 -2.26 -18.34 21.16
C GLU A 41 -2.85 -19.63 20.59
N ILE A 42 -1.99 -20.48 20.04
CA ILE A 42 -2.36 -21.79 19.51
C ILE A 42 -1.45 -22.82 20.15
N GLN A 43 -2.00 -23.75 20.94
CA GLN A 43 -1.24 -24.75 21.69
C GLN A 43 -0.15 -24.10 22.57
N ASP A 44 -0.55 -23.09 23.36
CA ASP A 44 0.34 -22.33 24.27
C ASP A 44 1.51 -21.60 23.57
N ARG A 45 1.43 -21.41 22.24
CA ARG A 45 2.41 -20.65 21.46
C ARG A 45 1.81 -19.35 20.95
N PRO A 46 2.48 -18.20 21.14
CA PRO A 46 2.05 -16.94 20.55
C PRO A 46 2.07 -17.00 19.02
N VAL A 47 0.96 -16.64 18.39
CA VAL A 47 0.81 -16.57 16.93
C VAL A 47 0.30 -15.19 16.53
N THR A 48 0.97 -14.58 15.55
CA THR A 48 0.50 -13.35 14.90
C THR A 48 0.15 -13.61 13.45
N PHE A 49 -1.11 -13.35 13.09
CA PHE A 49 -1.54 -13.24 11.70
C PHE A 49 -1.53 -11.78 11.25
N ARG A 50 -1.10 -11.54 10.01
CA ARG A 50 -1.17 -10.21 9.37
C ARG A 50 -1.78 -10.36 7.98
N ALA A 51 -2.68 -9.44 7.67
CA ALA A 51 -3.25 -9.26 6.35
C ALA A 51 -3.15 -7.79 5.95
N ALA A 52 -2.80 -7.53 4.69
CA ALA A 52 -2.82 -6.18 4.13
C ALA A 52 -3.34 -6.21 2.70
N VAL A 53 -4.06 -5.17 2.31
CA VAL A 53 -4.49 -4.88 0.95
C VAL A 53 -3.97 -3.49 0.61
N GLU A 54 -3.07 -3.42 -0.35
CA GLU A 54 -2.56 -2.16 -0.90
C GLU A 54 -3.34 -1.84 -2.18
N ASN A 55 -3.57 -0.55 -2.45
CA ASN A 55 -4.41 -0.08 -3.56
C ASN A 55 -5.80 -0.71 -3.58
N VAL A 56 -6.58 -0.50 -2.50
CA VAL A 56 -7.89 -1.16 -2.28
C VAL A 56 -8.90 -0.90 -3.39
N PHE A 57 -8.82 0.25 -4.07
CA PHE A 57 -9.70 0.59 -5.18
C PHE A 57 -9.19 0.12 -6.55
N ASP A 58 -8.01 -0.50 -6.59
CA ASP A 58 -7.35 -0.96 -7.81
C ASP A 58 -7.20 0.16 -8.86
N ASP A 59 -6.86 1.36 -8.40
CA ASP A 59 -6.69 2.51 -9.28
C ASP A 59 -5.45 2.32 -10.16
N ASP A 60 -5.60 2.61 -11.46
CA ASP A 60 -4.48 2.74 -12.40
C ASP A 60 -3.94 4.18 -12.35
N TYR A 61 -2.67 4.33 -11.94
CA TYR A 61 -2.05 5.65 -11.81
C TYR A 61 -0.56 5.64 -12.14
N TRP A 62 -0.03 6.82 -12.46
CA TRP A 62 1.41 7.05 -12.52
C TRP A 62 1.92 7.40 -11.12
N ALA A 63 2.69 6.48 -10.51
CA ALA A 63 3.22 6.65 -9.17
C ALA A 63 4.26 7.77 -9.07
N GLY A 64 4.93 8.08 -10.17
CA GLY A 64 5.78 9.25 -10.28
C GLY A 64 6.66 9.28 -11.53
N VAL A 65 7.54 10.27 -11.56
CA VAL A 65 8.52 10.50 -12.64
C VAL A 65 9.92 10.16 -12.12
N ALA A 66 10.58 9.16 -12.69
CA ALA A 66 11.90 8.70 -12.23
C ALA A 66 13.05 9.53 -12.84
N SER A 67 12.90 9.88 -14.12
CA SER A 67 13.73 10.83 -14.86
C SER A 67 12.80 11.56 -15.84
N TYR A 68 13.12 12.80 -16.22
CA TYR A 68 12.26 13.57 -17.13
C TYR A 68 12.09 12.81 -18.47
N GLY A 69 10.96 12.13 -18.64
CA GLY A 69 10.66 11.20 -19.75
C GLY A 69 10.38 9.73 -19.37
N THR A 70 10.60 9.31 -18.12
CA THR A 70 10.29 7.95 -17.63
C THR A 70 9.27 8.00 -16.50
N LEU A 71 8.15 7.29 -16.69
CA LEU A 71 7.07 7.20 -15.72
C LEU A 71 7.12 5.86 -14.99
N ALA A 72 6.89 5.89 -13.68
CA ALA A 72 6.68 4.70 -12.87
C ALA A 72 5.17 4.44 -12.75
N GLN A 73 4.72 3.24 -13.15
CA GLN A 73 3.35 2.82 -12.95
C GLN A 73 3.12 2.44 -11.48
N GLY A 74 1.95 2.80 -10.94
CA GLY A 74 1.48 2.33 -9.64
C GLY A 74 1.34 0.81 -9.61
N ALA A 75 1.58 0.21 -8.44
CA ALA A 75 1.29 -1.19 -8.25
C ALA A 75 -0.24 -1.43 -8.26
N PRO A 76 -0.72 -2.52 -8.88
CA PRO A 76 -2.13 -2.88 -8.82
C PRO A 76 -2.51 -3.31 -7.39
N LEU A 77 -3.80 -3.58 -7.17
CA LEU A 77 -4.29 -4.14 -5.92
C LEU A 77 -3.45 -5.36 -5.52
N THR A 78 -2.84 -5.26 -4.34
CA THR A 78 -1.92 -6.29 -3.84
C THR A 78 -2.38 -6.77 -2.46
N VAL A 79 -2.63 -8.08 -2.36
CA VAL A 79 -2.98 -8.73 -1.09
C VAL A 79 -1.74 -9.42 -0.51
N LYS A 80 -1.45 -9.14 0.76
CA LYS A 80 -0.33 -9.72 1.51
C LYS A 80 -0.86 -10.44 2.74
N LEU A 81 -0.39 -11.68 2.94
CA LEU A 81 -0.73 -12.49 4.11
C LEU A 81 0.55 -13.04 4.73
N SER A 82 0.64 -13.00 6.06
CA SER A 82 1.74 -13.63 6.79
C SER A 82 1.31 -14.16 8.15
N MET A 83 2.06 -15.14 8.63
CA MET A 83 1.93 -15.73 9.96
C MET A 83 3.31 -15.78 10.60
N THR A 84 3.37 -15.49 11.90
CA THR A 84 4.58 -15.63 12.70
C THR A 84 4.24 -16.37 13.98
N THR A 85 5.12 -17.26 14.42
CA THR A 85 5.05 -17.98 15.69
C THR A 85 6.45 -18.09 16.28
N ASP A 86 6.53 -18.09 17.60
CA ASP A 86 7.76 -18.43 18.33
C ASP A 86 7.70 -19.91 18.77
N PHE A 87 8.86 -20.54 19.00
CA PHE A 87 9.01 -21.98 19.32
C PHE A 87 9.19 -22.24 20.80
#